data_AF-K6ZSH7-F1
#
_entry.id   AF-K6ZSH7-F1
#
_cell.length_a   1.000
_cell.length_b   1.000
_cell.length_c   1.000
_cell.angle_alpha   90.00
_cell.angle_beta   90.00
_cell.angle_gamma   90.00
#
_symmetry.space_group_name_H-M   'P 1'
#
loop_
_entity.id
_entity.type
_entity.pdbx_description
1 polymer ?
#
loop_
_entity_poly.entity_id
_entity_poly.type
_entity_poly.pdbx_seq_one_letter_code
_entity_poly.pdbx_strand_id
1 'polypeptide(L)'
;MLLKNQQGPKFETIDIEQWLKTAHTKRRTQEFRIFEVDLMDERWFLMSEQLLPSGELLLQAKNISTQKGIELSLSKHTHQLTNLTLTDELTQISNRRSFIANVKSEINRYKRNKQIFTFCLLDIDYFKKINDQYGHQVGDNVLLQLSTLIKNTLREYDHFGRIGGEEFGILLPDTEAIEAQDILNRLRNQVMTTVFNNENDPVHITLSIGLVTS
;
A
#
# COMPACT_ATOMS: atom_id res chain seq x y z
N MET A 1 -9.10 -42.49 -3.67
CA MET A 1 -9.55 -42.34 -2.27
C MET A 1 -8.32 -42.48 -1.37
N LEU A 2 -7.65 -41.37 -1.00
CA LEU A 2 -6.63 -41.24 0.07
C LEU A 2 -6.04 -39.80 0.03
N LEU A 3 -6.85 -38.80 0.40
CA LEU A 3 -6.41 -37.41 0.64
C LEU A 3 -7.18 -36.89 1.87
N LYS A 4 -6.98 -37.49 3.05
CA LYS A 4 -7.77 -37.10 4.23
C LYS A 4 -7.02 -36.74 5.52
N ASN A 5 -5.69 -36.87 5.59
CA ASN A 5 -4.94 -36.53 6.81
C ASN A 5 -3.61 -35.83 6.50
N GLN A 6 -3.63 -34.69 5.80
CA GLN A 6 -2.45 -33.83 5.75
C GLN A 6 -2.39 -33.02 7.06
N GLN A 7 -1.64 -33.54 8.04
CA GLN A 7 -1.30 -32.84 9.28
C GLN A 7 0.16 -32.42 9.17
N GLY A 8 0.42 -31.13 9.08
CA GLY A 8 1.77 -30.60 8.97
C GLY A 8 1.80 -29.10 8.72
N PRO A 9 2.96 -28.45 8.93
CA PRO A 9 3.12 -27.03 8.63
C PRO A 9 2.88 -26.75 7.15
N LYS A 10 2.28 -25.61 6.85
CA LYS A 10 2.10 -25.17 5.48
C LYS A 10 3.46 -24.66 4.97
N PHE A 11 3.93 -25.25 3.86
CA PHE A 11 5.15 -24.80 3.19
C PHE A 11 4.85 -24.56 1.72
N GLU A 12 5.23 -23.37 1.22
CA GLU A 12 5.30 -23.09 -0.21
C GLU A 12 6.79 -22.94 -0.57
N THR A 13 7.37 -23.95 -1.21
CA THR A 13 8.71 -23.84 -1.80
C THR A 13 8.74 -24.55 -3.14
N ILE A 14 9.43 -23.95 -4.10
CA ILE A 14 9.64 -24.48 -5.45
C ILE A 14 10.91 -25.39 -5.45
N ASP A 15 11.79 -25.23 -4.46
CA ASP A 15 13.03 -25.99 -4.28
C ASP A 15 13.26 -26.30 -2.79
N ILE A 16 13.20 -27.59 -2.45
CA ILE A 16 13.36 -28.07 -1.07
C ILE A 16 14.81 -28.08 -0.60
N GLU A 17 15.77 -28.29 -1.50
CA GLU A 17 17.21 -28.33 -1.20
C GLU A 17 17.72 -26.95 -0.83
N GLN A 18 17.30 -25.93 -1.59
CA GLN A 18 17.64 -24.54 -1.31
C GLN A 18 17.02 -24.06 0.00
N TRP A 19 15.76 -24.45 0.27
CA TRP A 19 15.10 -24.16 1.54
C TRP A 19 15.80 -24.83 2.72
N LEU A 20 16.19 -26.11 2.60
CA LEU A 20 16.93 -26.84 3.63
C LEU A 20 18.26 -26.14 3.93
N LYS A 21 19.03 -25.75 2.91
CA LYS A 21 20.28 -24.97 3.10
C LYS A 21 20.04 -23.67 3.85
N THR A 22 19.03 -22.87 3.48
CA THR A 22 18.71 -21.62 4.17
C THR A 22 18.26 -21.85 5.62
N ALA A 23 17.43 -22.87 5.86
CA ALA A 23 16.98 -23.25 7.19
C ALA A 23 18.15 -23.70 8.07
N HIS A 24 19.08 -24.50 7.53
CA HIS A 24 20.29 -24.94 8.24
C HIS A 24 21.24 -23.80 8.58
N THR A 25 21.41 -22.81 7.69
CA THR A 25 22.25 -21.63 7.96
C THR A 25 21.66 -20.75 9.05
N LYS A 26 20.32 -20.57 9.08
CA LYS A 26 19.63 -19.80 10.13
C LYS A 26 19.55 -20.53 11.48
N ARG A 27 19.50 -21.86 11.48
CA ARG A 27 19.48 -22.68 12.71
C ARG A 27 20.77 -22.66 13.50
N ARG A 28 21.92 -22.38 12.86
CA ARG A 28 23.25 -22.44 13.51
C ARG A 28 23.69 -21.11 14.15
N THR A 29 22.93 -20.03 14.03
CA THR A 29 23.36 -18.67 14.42
C THR A 29 22.61 -18.08 15.60
N GLN A 30 21.54 -18.70 16.12
CA GLN A 30 20.76 -18.18 17.25
C GLN A 30 20.49 -19.25 18.31
N GLU A 31 20.85 -18.97 19.56
CA GLU A 31 20.63 -19.88 20.72
C GLU A 31 19.15 -19.98 21.14
N PHE A 32 18.33 -19.00 20.73
CA PHE A 32 16.91 -18.92 21.00
C PHE A 32 16.14 -18.38 19.80
N ARG A 33 15.02 -19.01 19.44
CA ARG A 33 14.17 -18.59 18.32
C ARG A 33 12.70 -18.75 18.68
N ILE A 34 11.87 -17.76 18.34
CA ILE A 34 10.41 -17.86 18.37
C ILE A 34 9.89 -17.66 16.94
N PHE A 35 8.96 -18.50 16.50
CA PHE A 35 8.27 -18.33 15.22
C PHE A 35 6.86 -18.91 15.27
N GLU A 36 5.99 -18.35 14.45
CA GLU A 36 4.63 -18.85 14.25
C GLU A 36 4.62 -19.88 13.12
N VAL A 37 3.77 -20.88 13.27
CA VAL A 37 3.57 -21.96 12.29
C VAL A 37 2.08 -22.15 12.09
N ASP A 38 1.62 -22.01 10.85
CA ASP A 38 0.28 -22.42 10.43
C ASP A 38 0.32 -23.86 9.91
N LEU A 39 -0.68 -24.64 10.32
CA LEU A 39 -0.87 -26.00 9.88
C LEU A 39 -1.93 -26.06 8.79
N MET A 40 -1.86 -27.11 7.96
CA MET A 40 -2.86 -27.41 6.92
C MET A 40 -4.29 -27.63 7.46
N ASP A 41 -4.44 -27.83 8.77
CA ASP A 41 -5.73 -27.99 9.46
C ASP A 41 -6.19 -26.71 10.18
N GLU A 42 -5.72 -25.55 9.72
CA GLU A 42 -6.06 -24.21 10.21
C GLU A 42 -5.62 -23.91 11.65
N ARG A 43 -4.89 -24.83 12.30
CA ARG A 43 -4.30 -24.55 13.62
C ARG A 43 -3.04 -23.72 13.47
N TRP A 44 -2.86 -22.82 14.44
CA TRP A 44 -1.66 -22.01 14.56
C TRP A 44 -0.92 -22.37 15.84
N PHE A 45 0.41 -22.48 15.73
CA PHE A 45 1.29 -22.72 16.86
C PHE A 45 2.37 -21.66 16.93
N LEU A 46 2.62 -21.16 18.15
CA LEU A 46 3.84 -20.44 18.46
C LEU A 46 4.88 -21.46 18.92
N MET A 47 5.97 -21.58 18.18
CA MET A 47 7.07 -22.48 18.48
C MET A 47 8.25 -21.68 19.01
N SER A 48 8.86 -22.16 20.10
CA SER A 48 10.16 -21.69 20.55
C SER A 48 11.18 -22.81 20.55
N GLU A 49 12.34 -22.55 19.96
CA GLU A 49 13.50 -23.46 19.92
C GLU A 49 14.62 -22.83 20.75
N GLN A 50 15.18 -23.58 21.71
CA GLN A 50 16.32 -23.14 22.52
C GLN A 50 17.35 -24.25 22.65
N LEU A 51 18.61 -23.96 22.32
CA LEU A 51 19.73 -24.86 22.58
C LEU A 51 20.27 -24.58 23.98
N LEU A 52 20.21 -25.57 24.87
CA LEU A 52 20.73 -25.45 26.23
C LEU A 52 22.27 -25.60 26.24
N PRO A 53 22.98 -25.05 27.24
CA PRO A 53 24.43 -25.22 27.37
C PRO A 53 24.88 -26.70 27.46
N SER A 54 23.99 -27.60 27.88
CA SER A 54 24.18 -29.06 27.90
C SER A 54 24.20 -29.71 26.51
N GLY A 55 23.84 -28.97 25.45
CA GLY A 55 23.68 -29.48 24.09
C GLY A 55 22.28 -30.03 23.78
N GLU A 56 21.35 -29.97 24.76
CA GLU A 56 19.96 -30.40 24.59
C GLU A 56 19.12 -29.32 23.88
N LEU A 57 18.16 -29.74 23.06
CA LEU A 57 17.22 -28.84 22.39
C LEU A 57 15.88 -28.83 23.14
N LEU A 58 15.50 -27.67 23.66
CA LEU A 58 14.17 -27.44 24.22
C LEU A 58 13.25 -26.89 23.13
N LEU A 59 12.16 -27.62 22.88
CA LEU A 59 11.08 -27.22 21.99
C LEU A 59 9.81 -27.00 22.81
N GLN A 60 9.26 -25.79 22.76
CA GLN A 60 7.93 -25.50 23.29
C GLN A 60 7.00 -25.10 22.16
N ALA A 61 5.78 -25.64 22.16
CA ALA A 61 4.74 -25.29 21.21
C ALA A 61 3.47 -24.88 21.98
N LYS A 62 2.95 -23.69 21.68
CA LYS A 62 1.68 -23.20 22.22
C LYS A 62 0.67 -23.10 21.09
N ASN A 63 -0.49 -23.71 21.25
CA ASN A 63 -1.60 -23.51 20.31
C ASN A 63 -2.11 -22.06 20.47
N ILE A 64 -2.04 -21.29 19.39
CA ILE A 64 -2.49 -19.90 19.31
C ILE A 64 -3.64 -19.73 18.30
N SER A 65 -4.30 -20.82 17.89
CA SER A 65 -5.35 -20.81 16.87
C SER A 65 -6.49 -19.84 17.22
N THR A 66 -6.96 -19.84 18.47
CA THR A 66 -8.01 -18.92 18.93
C THR A 66 -7.55 -17.45 18.84
N GLN A 67 -6.32 -17.17 19.28
CA GLN A 67 -5.76 -15.82 19.23
C GLN A 67 -5.58 -15.35 17.79
N LYS A 68 -5.05 -16.21 16.91
CA LYS A 68 -4.91 -15.92 15.48
C LYS A 68 -6.25 -15.74 14.79
N GLY A 69 -7.26 -16.54 15.14
CA GLY A 69 -8.62 -16.37 14.64
C GLY A 69 -9.20 -15.00 14.99
N ILE A 70 -9.00 -14.53 16.23
CA ILE A 70 -9.41 -13.20 16.67
C ILE A 70 -8.62 -12.11 15.95
N GLU A 71 -7.29 -12.23 15.86
CA GLU A 71 -6.41 -11.28 15.17
C GLU A 71 -6.80 -11.11 13.69
N LEU A 72 -7.00 -12.22 12.98
CA LEU A 72 -7.43 -12.22 11.59
C LEU A 72 -8.84 -11.65 11.42
N SER A 73 -9.75 -11.98 12.34
CA SER A 73 -11.11 -11.43 12.32
C SER A 73 -11.10 -9.92 12.57
N LEU A 74 -10.32 -9.44 13.54
CA LEU A 74 -10.17 -8.01 13.82
C LEU A 74 -9.58 -7.29 12.62
N SER A 75 -8.50 -7.82 12.02
CA SER A 75 -7.93 -7.29 10.78
C SER A 75 -8.95 -7.20 9.65
N LYS A 76 -9.78 -8.24 9.46
CA LYS A 76 -10.88 -8.22 8.47
C LYS A 76 -11.93 -7.15 8.78
N HIS A 77 -12.38 -7.03 10.03
CA HIS A 77 -13.37 -6.03 10.42
C HIS A 77 -12.83 -4.61 10.29
N THR A 78 -11.59 -4.37 10.73
CA THR A 78 -10.89 -3.11 10.51
C THR A 78 -10.84 -2.82 9.02
N HIS A 79 -10.40 -3.77 8.19
CA HIS A 79 -10.39 -3.60 6.73
C HIS A 79 -11.80 -3.32 6.15
N GLN A 80 -12.86 -3.89 6.72
CA GLN A 80 -14.24 -3.59 6.32
C GLN A 80 -14.68 -2.17 6.74
N LEU A 81 -14.30 -1.73 7.93
CA LEU A 81 -14.60 -0.37 8.43
C LEU A 81 -13.80 0.70 7.68
N THR A 82 -12.52 0.44 7.36
CA THR A 82 -11.74 1.31 6.49
C THR A 82 -12.31 1.31 5.07
N ASN A 83 -12.83 0.17 4.60
CA ASN A 83 -13.65 0.11 3.40
C ASN A 83 -15.00 0.82 3.53
N LEU A 84 -15.41 1.44 4.64
CA LEU A 84 -16.58 2.33 4.69
C LEU A 84 -16.18 3.80 4.58
N THR A 85 -14.91 4.15 4.72
CA THR A 85 -14.46 5.54 4.58
C THR A 85 -14.44 5.95 3.11
N LEU A 86 -14.74 7.22 2.81
CA LEU A 86 -14.61 7.79 1.46
C LEU A 86 -13.26 8.49 1.26
N THR A 87 -12.47 8.57 2.32
CA THR A 87 -11.21 9.30 2.39
C THR A 87 -10.03 8.37 2.62
N ASP A 88 -8.87 8.75 2.11
CA ASP A 88 -7.58 8.12 2.41
C ASP A 88 -7.11 8.54 3.81
N GLU A 89 -6.65 7.59 4.62
CA GLU A 89 -6.34 7.84 6.03
C GLU A 89 -5.12 8.74 6.21
N LEU A 90 -4.12 8.62 5.33
CA LEU A 90 -2.91 9.43 5.41
C LEU A 90 -3.17 10.84 4.86
N THR A 91 -3.69 10.91 3.63
CA THR A 91 -3.72 12.16 2.85
C THR A 91 -5.03 12.94 2.98
N GLN A 92 -6.07 12.34 3.57
CA GLN A 92 -7.39 12.95 3.80
C GLN A 92 -8.11 13.44 2.53
N ILE A 93 -7.65 13.01 1.35
CA ILE A 93 -8.35 13.20 0.06
C ILE A 93 -9.23 11.98 -0.23
N SER A 94 -9.95 11.98 -1.36
CA SER A 94 -10.77 10.81 -1.73
C SER A 94 -9.91 9.55 -1.81
N ASN A 95 -10.34 8.45 -1.21
CA ASN A 95 -9.69 7.17 -1.46
C ASN A 95 -10.04 6.64 -2.85
N ARG A 96 -9.34 5.58 -3.26
CA ARG A 96 -9.52 4.92 -4.56
C ARG A 96 -11.00 4.66 -4.88
N ARG A 97 -11.75 4.13 -3.91
CA ARG A 97 -13.15 3.77 -4.12
C ARG A 97 -14.02 4.98 -4.40
N SER A 98 -13.91 6.02 -3.57
CA SER A 98 -14.64 7.28 -3.73
C SER A 98 -14.30 7.95 -5.05
N PHE A 99 -13.01 8.04 -5.38
CA PHE A 99 -12.54 8.62 -6.63
C PHE A 99 -13.08 7.89 -7.87
N ILE A 100 -13.01 6.56 -7.89
CA ILE A 100 -13.55 5.75 -9.00
C ILE A 100 -15.07 5.88 -9.12
N ALA A 101 -15.80 6.06 -8.01
CA ALA A 101 -17.23 6.34 -8.06
C ALA A 101 -17.53 7.68 -8.77
N ASN A 102 -16.74 8.73 -8.50
CA ASN A 102 -16.86 10.02 -9.17
C ASN A 102 -16.56 9.90 -10.68
N VAL A 103 -15.49 9.18 -11.06
CA VAL A 103 -15.16 8.92 -12.47
C VAL A 103 -16.30 8.20 -13.19
N LYS A 104 -16.90 7.18 -12.58
CA LYS A 104 -18.06 6.48 -13.15
C LYS A 104 -19.27 7.41 -13.32
N SER A 105 -19.50 8.29 -12.35
CA SER A 105 -20.58 9.29 -12.44
C SER A 105 -20.37 10.23 -13.64
N GLU A 106 -19.14 10.72 -13.83
CA GLU A 106 -18.82 11.65 -14.92
C GLU A 106 -18.88 10.99 -16.29
N ILE A 107 -18.41 9.74 -16.42
CA ILE A 107 -18.59 8.94 -17.65
C ILE A 107 -20.09 8.82 -18.00
N ASN A 108 -20.95 8.59 -17.01
CA ASN A 108 -22.39 8.53 -17.24
C ASN A 108 -22.98 9.88 -17.62
N ARG A 109 -22.46 10.99 -17.08
CA ARG A 109 -22.84 12.35 -17.46
C ARG A 109 -22.44 12.67 -18.91
N TYR A 110 -21.21 12.33 -19.32
CA TYR A 110 -20.77 12.46 -20.71
C TYR A 110 -21.66 11.66 -21.67
N LYS A 111 -22.03 10.41 -21.32
CA LYS A 111 -22.92 9.60 -22.14
C LYS A 111 -24.28 10.27 -22.40
N ARG A 112 -24.82 10.98 -21.40
CA ARG A 112 -26.12 11.67 -21.50
C ARG A 112 -26.03 13.03 -22.18
N ASN A 113 -25.03 13.84 -21.81
CA ASN A 113 -25.00 15.27 -22.13
C ASN A 113 -23.87 15.66 -23.09
N LYS A 114 -22.97 14.72 -23.43
CA LYS A 114 -21.75 14.97 -24.22
C LYS A 114 -20.84 16.06 -23.64
N GLN A 115 -20.93 16.28 -22.34
CA GLN A 115 -20.07 17.20 -21.62
C GLN A 115 -18.69 16.56 -21.42
N ILE A 116 -17.67 17.23 -21.95
CA ILE A 116 -16.29 16.74 -21.98
C ILE A 116 -15.74 16.65 -20.55
N PHE A 117 -14.85 15.68 -20.32
CA PHE A 117 -14.03 15.64 -19.12
C PHE A 117 -12.63 15.12 -19.47
N THR A 118 -11.65 15.45 -18.64
CA THR A 118 -10.30 14.88 -18.72
C THR A 118 -9.96 14.12 -17.45
N PHE A 119 -9.45 12.90 -17.63
CA PHE A 119 -8.94 12.06 -16.56
C PHE A 119 -7.41 12.07 -16.58
N CYS A 120 -6.81 12.17 -15.40
CA CYS A 120 -5.36 12.19 -15.23
C CYS A 120 -4.93 11.16 -14.17
N LEU A 121 -3.83 10.47 -14.45
CA LEU A 121 -3.15 9.58 -13.53
C LEU A 121 -1.75 10.14 -13.25
N LEU A 122 -1.38 10.24 -11.98
CA LEU A 122 -0.14 10.81 -11.50
C LEU A 122 0.62 9.78 -10.69
N ASP A 123 1.94 9.76 -10.83
CA ASP A 123 2.85 8.95 -10.03
C ASP A 123 4.05 9.79 -9.58
N ILE A 124 4.57 9.50 -8.38
CA ILE A 124 5.75 10.18 -7.84
C ILE A 124 7.00 9.45 -8.34
N ASP A 125 7.83 10.16 -9.10
CA ASP A 125 9.02 9.56 -9.68
C ASP A 125 10.01 9.13 -8.58
N TYR A 126 10.47 7.88 -8.66
CA TYR A 126 11.44 7.30 -7.73
C TYR A 126 11.01 7.29 -6.25
N PHE A 127 9.72 7.26 -5.94
CA PHE A 127 9.23 7.29 -4.56
C PHE A 127 9.84 6.22 -3.64
N LYS A 128 10.06 5.01 -4.15
CA LYS A 128 10.76 3.95 -3.40
C LYS A 128 12.15 4.39 -2.92
N LYS A 129 12.92 5.13 -3.74
CA LYS A 129 14.25 5.62 -3.33
C LYS A 129 14.15 6.63 -2.18
N ILE A 130 13.10 7.45 -2.16
CA ILE A 130 12.83 8.38 -1.05
C ILE A 130 12.60 7.58 0.24
N ASN A 131 11.76 6.56 0.20
CA ASN A 131 11.54 5.68 1.35
C ASN A 131 12.81 4.95 1.79
N ASP A 132 13.58 4.42 0.85
CA ASP A 132 14.81 3.67 1.14
C ASP A 132 15.89 4.58 1.75
N GLN A 133 15.96 5.85 1.33
CA GLN A 133 16.98 6.81 1.79
C GLN A 133 16.60 7.54 3.08
N TYR A 134 15.35 7.98 3.19
CA TYR A 134 14.88 8.86 4.28
C TYR A 134 13.92 8.17 5.26
N GLY A 135 13.51 6.93 4.96
CA GLY A 135 12.54 6.17 5.73
C GLY A 135 11.09 6.48 5.36
N HIS A 136 10.20 5.54 5.69
CA HIS A 136 8.77 5.62 5.37
C HIS A 136 8.08 6.85 5.97
N GLN A 137 8.51 7.32 7.14
CA GLN A 137 7.93 8.51 7.76
C GLN A 137 8.10 9.77 6.90
N VAL A 138 9.25 9.90 6.22
CA VAL A 138 9.50 11.01 5.29
C VAL A 138 8.68 10.85 4.03
N GLY A 139 8.57 9.62 3.50
CA GLY A 139 7.67 9.32 2.38
C GLY A 139 6.21 9.69 2.67
N ASP A 140 5.73 9.39 3.88
CA ASP A 140 4.38 9.75 4.31
C ASP A 140 4.18 11.27 4.38
N ASN A 141 5.18 12.00 4.89
CA ASN A 141 5.16 13.47 4.90
C ASN A 141 5.12 14.05 3.49
N VAL A 142 5.91 13.49 2.55
CA VAL A 142 5.91 13.88 1.14
C VAL A 142 4.53 13.68 0.53
N LEU A 143 3.89 12.52 0.75
CA LEU A 143 2.54 12.24 0.25
C LEU A 143 1.49 13.22 0.79
N LEU A 144 1.57 13.57 2.07
CA LEU A 144 0.65 14.51 2.73
C LEU A 144 0.82 15.95 2.19
N GLN A 145 2.06 16.42 2.09
CA GLN A 145 2.36 17.74 1.53
C GLN A 145 1.99 17.83 0.04
N LEU A 146 2.28 16.80 -0.74
CA LEU A 146 1.90 16.73 -2.15
C LEU A 146 0.38 16.75 -2.33
N SER A 147 -0.34 15.98 -1.52
CA SER A 147 -1.81 15.94 -1.58
C SER A 147 -2.42 17.31 -1.27
N THR A 148 -1.84 18.01 -0.30
CA THR A 148 -2.24 19.38 0.06
C THR A 148 -1.95 20.36 -1.09
N LEU A 149 -0.77 20.28 -1.68
CA LEU A 149 -0.36 21.11 -2.82
C LEU A 149 -1.33 20.91 -4.00
N ILE A 150 -1.58 19.66 -4.40
CA ILE A 150 -2.48 19.35 -5.53
C ILE A 150 -3.88 19.87 -5.24
N LYS A 151 -4.42 19.59 -4.04
CA LYS A 151 -5.77 20.03 -3.65
C LYS A 151 -5.93 21.56 -3.72
N ASN A 152 -4.89 22.32 -3.37
CA ASN A 152 -4.90 23.78 -3.43
C ASN A 152 -4.75 24.33 -4.86
N THR A 153 -4.23 23.53 -5.79
CA THR A 153 -4.06 23.92 -7.20
C THR A 153 -5.31 23.64 -8.04
N LEU A 154 -6.14 22.68 -7.61
CA LEU A 154 -7.37 22.27 -8.28
C LEU A 154 -8.57 23.14 -7.90
N ARG A 155 -9.60 23.15 -8.76
CA ARG A 155 -10.88 23.83 -8.51
C ARG A 155 -11.73 22.98 -7.56
N GLU A 156 -12.68 23.61 -6.86
CA GLU A 156 -13.54 22.92 -5.88
C GLU A 156 -14.35 21.75 -6.48
N TYR A 157 -14.72 21.86 -7.75
CA TYR A 157 -15.49 20.84 -8.46
C TYR A 157 -14.63 19.80 -9.18
N ASP A 158 -13.29 19.93 -9.16
CA ASP A 158 -12.40 18.90 -9.65
C ASP A 158 -12.36 17.75 -8.64
N HIS A 159 -12.27 16.50 -9.10
CA HIS A 159 -12.13 15.37 -8.20
C HIS A 159 -10.67 14.95 -8.09
N PHE A 160 -10.20 14.76 -6.87
CA PHE A 160 -8.85 14.32 -6.57
C PHE A 160 -8.88 13.18 -5.55
N GLY A 161 -8.08 12.14 -5.80
CA GLY A 161 -7.98 11.01 -4.88
C GLY A 161 -6.73 10.17 -5.04
N ARG A 162 -6.43 9.37 -4.02
CA ARG A 162 -5.30 8.44 -3.99
C ARG A 162 -5.75 7.06 -4.47
N ILE A 163 -5.11 6.54 -5.52
CA ILE A 163 -5.48 5.28 -6.19
C ILE A 163 -4.61 4.11 -5.71
N GLY A 164 -3.35 4.39 -5.37
CA GLY A 164 -2.35 3.41 -4.96
C GLY A 164 -1.44 3.95 -3.85
N GLY A 165 -0.28 3.33 -3.66
CA GLY A 165 0.72 3.77 -2.68
C GLY A 165 1.17 5.20 -2.98
N GLU A 166 1.83 5.41 -4.11
CA GLU A 166 2.30 6.70 -4.59
C GLU A 166 1.47 7.28 -5.76
N GLU A 167 0.42 6.56 -6.16
CA GLU A 167 -0.40 6.91 -7.33
C GLU A 167 -1.63 7.75 -6.95
N PHE A 168 -1.86 8.82 -7.71
CA PHE A 168 -3.00 9.73 -7.55
C PHE A 168 -3.81 9.87 -8.84
N GLY A 169 -5.09 10.15 -8.71
CA GLY A 169 -6.00 10.44 -9.81
C GLY A 169 -6.61 11.81 -9.70
N ILE A 170 -6.73 12.49 -10.84
CA ILE A 170 -7.47 13.75 -10.99
C ILE A 170 -8.54 13.54 -12.07
N LEU A 171 -9.75 14.03 -11.83
CA LEU A 171 -10.81 14.15 -12.81
C LEU A 171 -11.16 15.62 -12.93
N LEU A 172 -11.07 16.15 -14.14
CA LEU A 172 -11.34 17.55 -14.50
C LEU A 172 -12.63 17.57 -15.34
N PRO A 173 -13.81 17.81 -14.71
CA PRO A 173 -15.04 18.00 -15.45
C PRO A 173 -14.95 19.22 -16.36
N ASP A 174 -15.61 19.18 -17.51
CA ASP A 174 -15.73 20.31 -18.44
C ASP A 174 -14.37 20.88 -18.90
N THR A 175 -13.36 20.02 -19.01
CA THR A 175 -11.98 20.43 -19.30
C THR A 175 -11.44 19.61 -20.48
N GLU A 176 -11.03 20.30 -21.54
CA GLU A 176 -10.41 19.70 -22.72
C GLU A 176 -8.92 19.38 -22.50
N ALA A 177 -8.33 18.58 -23.39
CA ALA A 177 -6.95 18.12 -23.27
C ALA A 177 -5.92 19.25 -23.15
N ILE A 178 -6.11 20.36 -23.87
CA ILE A 178 -5.17 21.50 -23.87
C ILE A 178 -5.22 22.23 -22.53
N GLU A 179 -6.41 22.56 -22.03
CA GLU A 179 -6.58 23.21 -20.73
C GLU A 179 -6.08 22.30 -19.59
N ALA A 180 -6.37 21.00 -19.68
CA ALA A 180 -5.85 20.02 -18.74
C ALA A 180 -4.32 20.00 -18.74
N GLN A 181 -3.67 20.03 -19.91
CA GLN A 181 -2.20 20.11 -20.00
C GLN A 181 -1.66 21.37 -19.32
N ASP A 182 -2.29 22.53 -19.49
CA ASP A 182 -1.87 23.76 -18.83
C ASP A 182 -1.97 23.67 -17.30
N ILE A 183 -3.08 23.12 -16.79
CA ILE A 183 -3.27 22.87 -15.35
C ILE A 183 -2.18 21.91 -14.83
N LEU A 184 -1.93 20.81 -15.53
CA LEU A 184 -0.97 19.79 -15.13
C LEU A 184 0.47 20.30 -15.23
N ASN A 185 0.82 21.10 -16.22
CA ASN A 185 2.15 21.71 -16.35
C ASN A 185 2.41 22.71 -15.22
N ARG A 186 1.41 23.53 -14.87
CA ARG A 186 1.47 24.41 -13.69
C ARG A 186 1.69 23.60 -12.42
N LEU A 187 0.95 22.51 -12.23
CA LEU A 187 1.11 21.62 -11.09
C LEU A 187 2.52 21.01 -11.05
N ARG A 188 3.02 20.49 -12.17
CA ARG A 188 4.38 19.93 -12.26
C ARG A 188 5.44 20.96 -11.89
N ASN A 189 5.31 22.19 -12.38
CA ASN A 189 6.23 23.28 -12.04
C ASN A 189 6.19 23.61 -10.55
N GLN A 190 5.00 23.71 -9.95
CA GLN A 190 4.86 23.94 -8.52
C GLN A 190 5.50 22.82 -7.69
N VAL A 191 5.30 21.55 -8.08
CA VAL A 191 5.92 20.41 -7.41
C VAL A 191 7.45 20.48 -7.51
N MET A 192 7.99 20.75 -8.70
CA MET A 192 9.44 20.85 -8.93
C MET A 192 10.11 21.95 -8.09
N THR A 193 9.42 23.06 -7.85
CA THR A 193 9.94 24.18 -7.05
C THR A 193 9.63 24.07 -5.57
N THR A 194 8.80 23.11 -5.15
CA THR A 194 8.44 22.89 -3.74
C THR A 194 9.51 22.03 -3.08
N VAL A 195 9.95 22.45 -1.90
CA VAL A 195 10.76 21.62 -1.01
C VAL A 195 9.80 20.83 -0.14
N PHE A 196 9.89 19.51 -0.20
CA PHE A 196 9.10 18.61 0.65
C PHE A 196 9.87 18.23 1.91
N ASN A 197 9.15 17.72 2.91
CA ASN A 197 9.64 17.41 4.26
C ASN A 197 10.01 18.69 5.04
N ASN A 198 11.14 18.71 5.76
CA ASN A 198 11.52 19.77 6.70
C ASN A 198 12.75 20.53 6.16
N GLU A 199 12.92 21.79 6.55
CA GLU A 199 14.06 22.63 6.09
C GLU A 199 15.44 22.02 6.37
N ASN A 200 15.56 21.24 7.45
CA ASN A 200 16.81 20.59 7.83
C ASN A 200 17.12 19.34 6.99
N ASP A 201 16.13 18.76 6.29
CA ASP A 201 16.29 17.57 5.46
C ASP A 201 15.35 17.64 4.24
N PRO A 202 15.69 18.52 3.26
CA PRO A 202 14.82 18.85 2.14
C PRO A 202 14.74 17.69 1.14
N VAL A 203 13.53 17.38 0.69
CA VAL A 203 13.27 16.38 -0.35
C VAL A 203 12.70 17.07 -1.58
N HIS A 204 13.30 16.81 -2.75
CA HIS A 204 12.78 17.24 -4.03
C HIS A 204 12.21 16.05 -4.79
N ILE A 205 11.01 16.23 -5.36
CA ILE A 205 10.32 15.20 -6.13
C ILE A 205 9.92 15.72 -7.50
N THR A 206 9.69 14.80 -8.43
CA THR A 206 9.05 15.06 -9.71
C THR A 206 7.85 14.14 -9.89
N LEU A 207 6.94 14.51 -10.80
CA LEU A 207 5.77 13.71 -11.13
C LEU A 207 5.78 13.32 -12.60
N SER A 208 5.38 12.09 -12.84
CA SER A 208 4.92 11.61 -14.14
C SER A 208 3.39 11.67 -14.20
N ILE A 209 2.84 12.22 -15.29
CA ILE A 209 1.40 12.42 -15.44
C ILE A 209 0.94 11.94 -16.82
N GLY A 210 0.00 11.00 -16.84
CA GLY A 210 -0.76 10.61 -18.03
C GLY A 210 -2.15 11.22 -18.02
N LEU A 211 -2.67 11.61 -19.19
CA LEU A 211 -4.03 12.17 -19.31
C LEU A 211 -4.78 11.58 -20.50
N VAL A 212 -6.11 11.53 -20.39
CA VAL A 212 -7.02 11.14 -21.47
C VAL A 212 -8.32 11.95 -21.37
N THR A 213 -8.83 12.40 -22.51
CA THR A 213 -10.06 13.18 -22.61
C THR A 213 -11.16 12.33 -23.27
N SER A 214 -12.41 12.52 -22.81
CA SER A 214 -13.62 11.81 -23.24
C SER A 214 -14.02 12.00 -24.71
#